data_AF-A0A2E2KL26-F1
#
_entry.id   AF-A0A2E2KL26-F1
#
_cell.length_a   1.000
_cell.length_b   1.000
_cell.length_c   1.000
_cell.angle_alpha   90.00
_cell.angle_beta   90.00
_cell.angle_gamma   90.00
#
_symmetry.space_group_name_H-M   'P 1'
#
loop_
_entity.id
_entity.type
_entity.pdbx_description
1 polymer ?
#
loop_
_entity_poly.entity_id
_entity_poly.type
_entity_poly.pdbx_seq_one_letter_code
_entity_poly.pdbx_strand_id
1 'polypeptide(L)'
;MTYLVNPGNVYSSDQGASKVLGDISRAQWDDWEERFAPKVEELAAIATDTGLPGELAAQSMEAVGTSFDNAEKSLAMKQAGLGLQLDATEQASQDRVMALTEASTKADQANSTRVATQDMQQSILAGDMGLQNLPTEMMQNL
;
A
#
# COMPACT_ATOMS: atom_id res chain seq x y z
N MET A 1 -20.49 -24.39 2.48
CA MET A 1 -21.53 -25.12 3.23
C MET A 1 -20.98 -25.26 4.64
N THR A 2 -21.45 -24.49 5.62
CA THR A 2 -20.82 -24.49 6.96
C THR A 2 -20.88 -25.88 7.58
N TYR A 3 -19.73 -26.54 7.74
CA TYR A 3 -19.63 -27.84 8.41
C TYR A 3 -19.88 -27.69 9.91
N LEU A 4 -21.04 -28.19 10.38
CA LEU A 4 -21.37 -28.26 11.80
C LEU A 4 -20.81 -29.56 12.39
N VAL A 5 -19.82 -29.44 13.28
CA VAL A 5 -19.25 -30.58 14.01
C VAL A 5 -20.24 -31.01 15.12
N ASN A 6 -20.72 -32.26 15.07
CA ASN A 6 -21.49 -32.83 16.16
C ASN A 6 -20.60 -33.74 17.04
N PRO A 7 -20.18 -33.29 18.23
CA PRO A 7 -19.29 -34.07 19.10
C PRO A 7 -19.96 -35.35 19.66
N GLY A 8 -21.29 -35.46 19.64
CA GLY A 8 -22.00 -36.68 20.05
C GLY A 8 -21.76 -37.87 19.11
N ASN A 9 -21.31 -37.63 17.87
CA ASN A 9 -21.03 -38.68 16.90
C ASN A 9 -19.77 -39.50 17.22
N VAL A 10 -18.96 -39.09 18.20
CA VAL A 10 -17.77 -39.83 18.64
C VAL A 10 -18.15 -41.25 19.10
N TYR A 11 -19.34 -41.41 19.69
CA TYR A 11 -19.83 -42.66 20.25
C TYR A 11 -20.82 -43.40 19.34
N SER A 12 -21.11 -42.89 18.14
CA SER A 12 -22.20 -43.43 17.31
C SER A 12 -21.84 -44.70 16.54
N SER A 13 -20.56 -45.07 16.47
CA SER A 13 -20.07 -46.29 15.82
C SER A 13 -18.61 -46.57 16.19
N ASP A 14 -18.08 -47.75 15.82
CA ASP A 14 -16.65 -48.11 15.94
C ASP A 14 -15.70 -47.13 15.22
N GLN A 15 -16.22 -46.32 14.30
CA GLN A 15 -15.50 -45.28 13.57
C GLN A 15 -15.99 -43.86 13.92
N GLY A 16 -16.76 -43.70 15.00
CA GLY A 16 -17.36 -42.43 15.42
C GLY A 16 -16.31 -41.35 15.66
N ALA A 17 -15.23 -41.68 16.38
CA ALA A 17 -14.10 -40.79 16.60
C ALA A 17 -13.42 -40.37 15.28
N SER A 18 -13.15 -41.30 14.37
CA SER A 18 -12.53 -41.03 13.07
C SER A 18 -13.40 -40.11 12.19
N LYS A 19 -14.72 -40.29 12.22
CA LYS A 19 -15.68 -39.44 11.49
C LYS A 19 -15.71 -38.02 12.05
N VAL A 20 -15.77 -37.87 13.38
CA VAL A 20 -15.76 -36.56 14.02
C VAL A 20 -14.46 -35.81 13.76
N LEU A 21 -13.31 -36.49 13.77
CA LEU A 21 -12.04 -35.88 13.38
C LEU A 21 -12.06 -35.38 11.94
N GLY A 22 -12.61 -36.18 11.01
CA GLY A 22 -12.77 -35.76 9.62
C GLY A 22 -13.68 -34.53 9.47
N ASP A 23 -14.77 -34.46 10.24
CA ASP A 23 -15.68 -33.32 10.24
C ASP A 23 -15.03 -32.06 10.83
N ILE A 24 -14.22 -32.20 11.88
CA ILE A 24 -13.41 -31.10 12.44
C ILE A 24 -12.42 -30.57 11.40
N SER A 25 -11.67 -31.44 10.73
CA SER A 25 -10.70 -31.00 9.73
C SER A 25 -11.36 -30.27 8.55
N ARG A 26 -12.54 -30.71 8.10
CA ARG A 26 -13.31 -29.99 7.06
C ARG A 26 -13.82 -28.65 7.56
N ALA A 27 -14.37 -28.59 8.78
CA ALA A 27 -14.82 -27.33 9.37
C ALA A 27 -13.67 -26.32 9.53
N GLN A 28 -12.47 -26.78 9.90
CA GLN A 28 -11.26 -25.95 9.97
C GLN A 28 -10.81 -25.46 8.59
N TRP A 29 -10.92 -26.31 7.56
CA TRP A 29 -10.61 -25.92 6.19
C TRP A 29 -11.59 -24.86 5.67
N ASP A 30 -12.89 -25.09 5.83
CA ASP A 30 -13.93 -24.15 5.39
C ASP A 30 -13.77 -22.78 6.06
N ASP A 31 -13.50 -22.77 7.37
CA ASP A 31 -13.27 -21.56 8.13
C ASP A 31 -11.97 -20.85 7.71
N TRP A 32 -10.94 -21.61 7.30
CA TRP A 32 -9.74 -21.03 6.71
C TRP A 32 -10.02 -20.41 5.34
N GLU A 33 -10.77 -21.12 4.50
CA GLU A 33 -11.17 -20.67 3.16
C GLU A 33 -12.01 -19.39 3.24
N GLU A 34 -12.92 -19.29 4.20
CA GLU A 34 -13.76 -18.10 4.39
C GLU A 34 -12.97 -16.90 4.92
N ARG A 35 -12.05 -17.10 5.89
CA ARG A 35 -11.40 -15.98 6.60
C ARG A 35 -10.06 -15.56 6.02
N PHE A 36 -9.31 -16.49 5.43
CA PHE A 36 -7.91 -16.26 5.05
C PHE A 36 -7.65 -16.38 3.56
N ALA A 37 -8.36 -17.24 2.82
CA ALA A 37 -8.13 -17.36 1.37
C ALA A 37 -8.33 -16.02 0.61
N PRO A 38 -9.38 -15.20 0.89
CA PRO A 38 -9.53 -13.91 0.22
C PRO A 38 -8.37 -12.94 0.49
N LYS A 39 -7.80 -12.99 1.70
CA LYS A 39 -6.64 -12.16 2.06
C LYS A 39 -5.37 -12.61 1.36
N VAL A 40 -5.19 -13.92 1.21
CA VAL A 40 -4.08 -14.49 0.43
C VAL A 40 -4.20 -14.08 -1.03
N GLU A 41 -5.41 -14.11 -1.59
CA GLU A 41 -5.68 -13.65 -2.96
C GLU A 41 -5.38 -12.15 -3.15
N GLU A 42 -5.80 -11.30 -2.21
CA GLU A 42 -5.49 -9.86 -2.24
C GLU A 42 -3.98 -9.61 -2.18
N LEU A 43 -3.29 -10.26 -1.25
CA LEU A 43 -1.83 -10.19 -1.13
C LEU A 43 -1.13 -10.66 -2.41
N ALA A 44 -1.59 -11.77 -2.99
CA ALA A 44 -1.05 -12.28 -4.25
C ALA A 44 -1.28 -11.30 -5.40
N ALA A 45 -2.46 -10.66 -5.47
CA ALA A 45 -2.75 -9.65 -6.48
C ALA A 45 -1.81 -8.45 -6.35
N ILE A 46 -1.62 -7.91 -5.14
CA ILE A 46 -0.69 -6.79 -4.88
C ILE A 46 0.74 -7.20 -5.23
N ALA A 47 1.17 -8.37 -4.79
CA ALA A 47 2.53 -8.88 -4.98
C ALA A 47 2.90 -9.11 -6.45
N THR A 48 1.92 -9.42 -7.30
CA THR A 48 2.12 -9.73 -8.72
C THR A 48 1.74 -8.58 -9.65
N ASP A 49 1.23 -7.47 -9.12
CA ASP A 49 0.90 -6.30 -9.91
C ASP A 49 2.16 -5.56 -10.40
N THR A 50 2.51 -5.80 -11.66
CA THR A 50 3.66 -5.15 -12.31
C THR A 50 3.46 -3.64 -12.55
N GLY A 51 2.22 -3.15 -12.52
CA GLY A 51 1.88 -1.74 -12.72
C GLY A 51 1.95 -0.91 -11.44
N LEU A 52 1.71 -1.52 -10.29
CA LEU A 52 1.61 -0.85 -8.99
C LEU A 52 2.81 0.06 -8.64
N PRO A 53 4.08 -0.34 -8.81
CA PRO A 53 5.21 0.56 -8.54
C PRO A 53 5.20 1.82 -9.41
N GLY A 54 4.73 1.71 -10.66
CA GLY A 54 4.63 2.84 -11.57
C GLY A 54 3.48 3.78 -11.20
N GLU A 55 2.33 3.21 -10.83
CA GLU A 55 1.16 3.97 -10.38
C GLU A 55 1.46 4.77 -9.11
N LEU A 56 1.99 4.12 -8.07
CA LEU A 56 2.31 4.79 -6.82
C LEU A 56 3.40 5.85 -7.01
N ALA A 57 4.40 5.60 -7.87
CA ALA A 57 5.39 6.61 -8.20
C ALA A 57 4.77 7.83 -8.91
N ALA A 58 3.77 7.63 -9.76
CA ALA A 58 3.04 8.73 -10.39
C ALA A 58 2.25 9.56 -9.37
N GLN A 59 1.55 8.89 -8.46
CA GLN A 59 0.84 9.54 -7.35
C GLN A 59 1.80 10.34 -6.45
N SER A 60 2.96 9.78 -6.11
CA SER A 60 3.97 10.51 -5.32
C SER A 60 4.50 11.75 -6.07
N MET A 61 4.70 11.68 -7.38
CA MET A 61 5.10 12.86 -8.18
C MET A 61 4.02 13.95 -8.17
N GLU A 62 2.74 13.58 -8.22
CA GLU A 62 1.62 14.52 -8.14
C GLU A 62 1.54 15.20 -6.76
N ALA A 63 1.76 14.44 -5.69
CA ALA A 63 1.81 14.98 -4.32
C ALA A 63 2.97 15.98 -4.13
N VAL A 64 4.14 15.68 -4.71
CA VAL A 64 5.27 16.62 -4.73
C VAL A 64 4.89 17.88 -5.51
N GLY A 65 4.33 17.77 -6.72
CA GLY A 65 3.90 18.91 -7.51
C GLY A 65 2.93 19.82 -6.75
N THR A 66 1.91 19.23 -6.13
CA THR A 66 0.95 19.96 -5.29
C THR A 66 1.63 20.71 -4.13
N SER A 67 2.67 20.12 -3.54
CA SER A 67 3.44 20.74 -2.46
C SER A 67 4.24 21.95 -2.95
N PHE A 68 4.84 21.86 -4.14
CA PHE A 68 5.56 22.96 -4.77
C PHE A 68 4.62 24.09 -5.21
N ASP A 69 3.46 23.79 -5.80
CA ASP A 69 2.44 24.79 -6.14
C ASP A 69 2.00 25.60 -4.91
N ASN A 70 1.86 24.93 -3.77
CA ASN A 70 1.51 25.59 -2.50
C ASN A 70 2.67 26.42 -1.96
N ALA A 71 3.91 25.94 -2.09
CA ALA A 71 5.10 26.68 -1.70
C ALA A 71 5.28 27.95 -2.53
N GLU A 72 5.05 27.90 -3.84
CA GLU A 72 5.11 29.05 -4.75
C GLU A 72 4.07 30.11 -4.37
N LYS A 73 2.80 29.70 -4.17
CA LYS A 73 1.73 30.62 -3.72
C LYS A 73 2.06 31.26 -2.38
N SER A 74 2.57 30.48 -1.42
CA SER A 74 2.97 30.98 -0.11
C SER A 74 4.10 32.00 -0.20
N LEU A 75 5.09 31.72 -1.04
CA LEU A 75 6.21 32.63 -1.30
C LEU A 75 5.73 33.94 -1.94
N ALA A 76 4.86 33.87 -2.94
CA ALA A 76 4.28 35.04 -3.60
C ALA A 76 3.48 35.92 -2.63
N MET A 77 2.64 35.32 -1.78
CA MET A 77 1.91 36.05 -0.73
C MET A 77 2.85 36.71 0.27
N LYS A 78 3.92 36.02 0.67
CA LYS A 78 4.93 36.57 1.58
C LYS A 78 5.68 37.76 0.96
N GLN A 79 6.07 37.67 -0.31
CA GLN A 79 6.72 38.76 -1.03
C GLN A 79 5.78 39.97 -1.13
N ALA A 80 4.52 39.76 -1.52
CA ALA A 80 3.51 40.81 -1.59
C ALA A 80 3.28 41.50 -0.24
N GLY A 81 3.18 40.72 0.86
CA GLY A 81 3.01 41.25 2.22
C GLY A 81 4.22 42.05 2.72
N LEU A 82 5.42 41.76 2.22
CA LEU A 82 6.65 42.51 2.51
C LEU A 82 6.89 43.68 1.54
N GLY A 83 6.04 43.84 0.53
CA GLY A 83 6.24 44.84 -0.53
C GLY A 83 7.48 44.56 -1.40
N LEU A 84 7.97 43.32 -1.42
CA LEU A 84 9.10 42.91 -2.24
C LEU A 84 8.64 42.74 -3.69
N GLN A 85 9.28 43.45 -4.60
CA GLN A 85 9.18 43.23 -6.04
C GLN A 85 10.54 42.79 -6.54
N LEU A 86 10.61 41.54 -6.98
CA LEU A 86 11.79 41.02 -7.68
C LEU A 86 11.86 41.65 -9.07
N ASP A 87 13.07 41.95 -9.53
CA ASP A 87 13.24 42.26 -10.94
C ASP A 87 13.02 41.00 -11.82
N ALA A 88 12.86 41.20 -13.13
CA ALA A 88 12.57 40.08 -14.04
C ALA A 88 13.67 39.01 -14.06
N THR A 89 14.92 39.37 -13.79
CA THR A 89 16.06 38.44 -13.75
C THR A 89 16.04 37.63 -12.46
N GLU A 90 15.75 38.29 -11.33
CA GLU A 90 15.62 37.66 -10.02
C GLU A 90 14.44 36.67 -9.98
N GLN A 91 13.28 37.07 -10.52
CA GLN A 91 12.12 36.18 -10.66
C GLN A 91 12.47 34.96 -11.50
N ALA A 92 13.04 35.17 -12.70
CA ALA A 92 13.42 34.06 -13.57
C ALA A 92 14.47 33.14 -12.95
N SER A 93 15.34 33.67 -12.08
CA SER A 93 16.30 32.86 -11.32
C SER A 93 15.61 32.01 -10.25
N GLN A 94 14.69 32.61 -9.49
CA GLN A 94 13.89 31.92 -8.48
C GLN A 94 13.05 30.79 -9.09
N ASP A 95 12.36 31.07 -10.20
CA ASP A 95 11.52 30.10 -10.90
C ASP A 95 12.35 28.91 -11.40
N ARG A 96 13.55 29.18 -11.97
CA ARG A 96 14.46 28.11 -12.41
C ARG A 96 14.93 27.23 -11.26
N VAL A 97 15.29 27.83 -10.12
CA VAL A 97 15.73 27.07 -8.94
C VAL A 97 14.57 26.23 -8.40
N MET A 98 13.37 26.79 -8.33
CA MET A 98 12.18 26.08 -7.86
C MET A 98 11.84 24.91 -8.79
N ALA A 99 11.78 25.13 -10.10
CA ALA A 99 11.50 24.09 -11.09
C ALA A 99 12.55 22.97 -11.09
N LEU A 100 13.84 23.31 -10.95
CA LEU A 100 14.91 22.32 -10.85
C LEU A 100 14.79 21.49 -9.56
N THR A 101 14.48 22.15 -8.45
CA THR A 101 14.30 21.47 -7.16
C THR A 101 13.09 20.54 -7.22
N GLU A 102 11.96 21.01 -7.76
CA GLU A 102 10.76 20.21 -7.96
C GLU A 102 11.04 18.98 -8.82
N ALA A 103 11.71 19.16 -9.97
CA ALA A 103 12.04 18.05 -10.87
C ALA A 103 12.95 17.00 -10.20
N SER A 104 13.97 17.45 -9.45
CA SER A 104 14.83 16.54 -8.68
C SER A 104 14.04 15.78 -7.62
N THR A 105 13.24 16.50 -6.81
CA THR A 105 12.43 15.88 -5.75
C THR A 105 11.40 14.90 -6.32
N LYS A 106 10.76 15.22 -7.46
CA LYS A 106 9.86 14.28 -8.16
C LYS A 106 10.59 13.02 -8.58
N ALA A 107 11.77 13.14 -9.17
CA ALA A 107 12.56 11.98 -9.60
C ALA A 107 13.01 11.12 -8.42
N ASP A 108 13.52 11.75 -7.35
CA ASP A 108 13.96 11.06 -6.14
C ASP A 108 12.80 10.33 -5.45
N GLN A 109 11.68 11.03 -5.27
CA GLN A 109 10.49 10.45 -4.66
C GLN A 109 9.93 9.31 -5.50
N ALA A 110 9.82 9.48 -6.83
CA ALA A 110 9.34 8.43 -7.72
C ALA A 110 10.22 7.17 -7.65
N ASN A 111 11.54 7.33 -7.58
CA ASN A 111 12.46 6.20 -7.47
C ASN A 111 12.36 5.53 -6.10
N SER A 112 12.29 6.31 -5.02
CA SER A 112 12.10 5.80 -3.66
C SER A 112 10.80 4.99 -3.56
N THR A 113 9.69 5.52 -4.08
CA THR A 113 8.39 4.84 -4.09
C THR A 113 8.42 3.54 -4.89
N ARG A 114 9.09 3.52 -6.06
CA ARG A 114 9.24 2.26 -6.83
C ARG A 114 9.97 1.20 -6.05
N VAL A 115 11.10 1.53 -5.43
CA VAL A 115 11.90 0.60 -4.63
C VAL A 115 11.09 0.10 -3.44
N ALA A 116 10.48 1.02 -2.68
CA ALA A 116 9.65 0.65 -1.53
C ALA A 116 8.47 -0.26 -1.92
N THR A 117 7.83 0.00 -3.07
CA THR A 117 6.75 -0.85 -3.56
C THR A 117 7.26 -2.23 -3.96
N GLN A 118 8.41 -2.31 -4.64
CA GLN A 118 9.01 -3.60 -5.01
C GLN A 118 9.46 -4.40 -3.78
N ASP A 119 10.03 -3.74 -2.77
CA ASP A 119 10.41 -4.37 -1.51
C ASP A 119 9.19 -4.90 -0.76
N MET A 120 8.10 -4.11 -0.74
CA MET A 120 6.80 -4.54 -0.22
C MET A 120 6.31 -5.79 -0.97
N GLN A 121 6.27 -5.77 -2.30
CA GLN A 121 5.83 -6.92 -3.10
C GLN A 121 6.68 -8.17 -2.83
N GLN A 122 8.00 -8.03 -2.71
CA GLN A 122 8.89 -9.13 -2.34
C GLN A 122 8.63 -9.66 -0.92
N SER A 123 8.37 -8.76 0.04
CA SER A 123 8.01 -9.13 1.41
C SER A 123 6.69 -9.92 1.47
N ILE A 124 5.69 -9.55 0.65
CA ILE A 124 4.46 -10.34 0.50
C ILE A 124 4.78 -11.74 -0.04
N LEU A 125 5.56 -11.84 -1.12
CA LEU A 125 5.93 -13.12 -1.73
C LEU A 125 6.74 -14.02 -0.79
N ALA A 126 7.59 -13.43 0.03
CA ALA A 126 8.38 -14.14 1.04
C ALA A 126 7.53 -14.63 2.23
N GLY A 127 6.27 -14.18 2.34
CA GLY A 127 5.39 -14.50 3.46
C GLY A 127 5.73 -13.76 4.75
N ASP A 128 6.52 -12.67 4.64
CA ASP A 128 6.96 -11.86 5.79
C ASP A 128 5.85 -10.92 6.27
N MET A 129 4.96 -10.48 5.37
CA MET A 129 3.71 -9.81 5.74
C MET A 129 2.67 -10.82 6.22
N GLY A 130 2.49 -10.90 7.55
CA GLY A 130 1.47 -11.73 8.16
C GLY A 130 0.04 -11.28 7.81
N LEU A 131 -0.89 -12.24 7.68
CA LEU A 131 -2.33 -12.05 7.38
C LEU A 131 -3.10 -11.14 8.38
N GLN A 132 -2.42 -10.68 9.43
CA GLN A 132 -2.95 -9.80 10.47
C GLN A 132 -2.65 -8.31 10.20
N ASN A 133 -1.61 -7.99 9.44
CA ASN A 133 -1.21 -6.62 9.08
C ASN A 133 -1.37 -6.46 7.57
N LEU A 134 -2.60 -6.24 7.12
CA LEU A 134 -2.86 -6.00 5.71
C LEU A 134 -2.20 -4.69 5.26
N PRO A 135 -1.73 -4.59 3.99
CA PRO A 135 -0.99 -3.44 3.46
C PRO A 135 -1.79 -2.13 3.45
N THR A 136 -3.09 -2.16 3.77
CA THR A 136 -3.98 -0.99 3.76
C THR A 136 -3.45 0.16 4.62
N GLU A 137 -2.74 -0.12 5.71
CA GLU A 137 -2.12 0.92 6.56
C GLU A 137 -0.78 1.43 6.00
N MET A 138 -0.03 0.62 5.24
CA MET A 138 1.22 1.06 4.60
C MET A 138 0.94 1.87 3.33
N MET A 139 -0.09 1.50 2.57
CA MET A 139 -0.54 2.27 1.40
C MET A 139 -1.20 3.60 1.76
N GLN A 140 -1.65 3.79 3.02
CA GLN A 140 -2.14 5.08 3.51
C GLN A 140 -1.03 6.04 3.95
N ASN A 141 0.19 5.53 4.15
CA ASN A 141 1.34 6.29 4.64
C ASN A 141 2.45 6.47 3.58
N LEU A 142 2.19 6.06 2.34
CA LEU A 142 2.98 6.36 1.13
C LEU A 142 2.30 7.47 0.33
#